data_AF-A0A920HSF0-F1
#
_entry.id   AF-A0A920HSF0-F1
#
_cell.length_a   1.000
_cell.length_b   1.000
_cell.length_c   1.000
_cell.angle_alpha   90.00
_cell.angle_beta   90.00
_cell.angle_gamma   90.00
#
_symmetry.space_group_name_H-M   'P 1'
#
loop_
_entity.id
_entity.type
_entity.pdbx_description
1 polymer ?
#
loop_
_entity_poly.entity_id
_entity_poly.type
_entity_poly.pdbx_seq_one_letter_code
_entity_poly.pdbx_strand_id
1 'polypeptide(L)'
;MLGFFLPRLDYEAGTYLALTGNRIKASDAIFLGTATNYIKSENFSNLLEDLSEEQNDPKDIIEKYSTNPSESEFKKISQFCDKIFKGNTVEEIVENLKNENSDLSKKILSTIKQKSPTSLKVALKVLG
;
A
#
# COMPACT_ATOMS: atom_id res chain seq x y z
N MET A 1 0.55 -0.11 15.50
CA MET A 1 -0.02 -1.01 14.48
C MET A 1 0.64 -0.86 13.10
N LEU A 2 0.98 0.36 12.63
CA LEU A 2 1.66 0.58 11.34
C LEU A 2 3.09 -0.01 11.23
N GLY A 3 3.87 -0.01 12.32
CA GLY A 3 5.28 -0.43 12.30
C GLY A 3 5.56 -1.92 12.11
N PHE A 4 4.57 -2.80 12.21
CA PHE A 4 4.78 -4.25 12.04
C PHE A 4 4.44 -4.75 10.63
N PHE A 5 3.57 -4.02 9.93
CA PHE A 5 2.97 -4.49 8.68
C PHE A 5 3.59 -3.86 7.45
N LEU A 6 3.85 -2.55 7.49
CA LEU A 6 4.43 -1.81 6.38
C LEU A 6 5.84 -2.30 5.96
N PRO A 7 6.76 -2.67 6.87
CA PRO A 7 8.11 -3.12 6.47
C PRO A 7 8.13 -4.45 5.70
N ARG A 8 7.02 -5.20 5.71
CA ARG A 8 6.91 -6.51 5.06
C ARG A 8 6.24 -6.45 3.70
N LEU A 9 5.88 -5.25 3.24
CA LEU A 9 5.32 -5.07 1.91
C LEU A 9 6.43 -5.10 0.88
N ASP A 10 6.22 -5.87 -0.18
CA ASP A 10 7.13 -5.89 -1.31
C ASP A 10 7.29 -4.50 -1.95
N TYR A 11 8.37 -4.33 -2.72
CA TYR A 11 8.64 -3.13 -3.52
C TYR A 11 8.83 -1.84 -2.72
N GLU A 12 9.29 -1.94 -1.46
CA GLU A 12 9.41 -0.80 -0.55
C GLU A 12 8.09 -0.01 -0.40
N ALA A 13 6.95 -0.68 -0.60
CA ALA A 13 5.65 -0.02 -0.59
C ALA A 13 5.37 0.59 0.79
N GLY A 14 5.82 -0.05 1.88
CA GLY A 14 5.70 0.49 3.24
C GLY A 14 6.41 1.83 3.39
N THR A 15 7.66 1.89 2.95
CA THR A 15 8.50 3.10 2.97
C THR A 15 7.89 4.22 2.13
N TYR A 16 7.45 3.89 0.91
CA TYR A 16 6.74 4.82 0.05
C TYR A 16 5.46 5.37 0.71
N LEU A 17 4.61 4.52 1.27
CA LEU A 17 3.34 4.93 1.89
C LEU A 17 3.57 5.75 3.15
N ALA A 18 4.57 5.42 3.96
CA ALA A 18 4.90 6.19 5.16
C ALA A 18 5.39 7.61 4.81
N LEU A 19 6.27 7.74 3.81
CA LEU A 19 6.84 9.03 3.43
C LEU A 19 5.85 9.87 2.62
N THR A 20 5.11 9.29 1.67
CA THR A 20 4.16 10.03 0.83
C THR A 20 2.80 10.21 1.48
N GLY A 21 2.38 9.31 2.39
CA GLY A 21 1.06 9.32 3.01
C GLY A 21 -0.06 9.02 2.01
N ASN A 22 0.31 8.46 0.86
CA ASN A 22 -0.67 8.04 -0.13
C ASN A 22 -1.56 6.93 0.43
N ARG A 23 -2.80 6.90 -0.04
CA ARG A 23 -3.74 5.83 0.26
C ARG A 23 -3.67 4.79 -0.84
N ILE A 24 -3.63 3.52 -0.45
CA ILE A 24 -3.78 2.40 -1.37
C ILE A 24 -5.26 2.06 -1.55
N LYS A 25 -5.64 1.65 -2.76
CA LYS A 25 -6.97 1.11 -3.04
C LYS A 25 -7.00 -0.39 -2.78
N ALA A 26 -8.19 -0.99 -2.83
CA ALA A 26 -8.34 -2.43 -2.65
C ALA A 26 -7.55 -3.26 -3.68
N SER A 27 -7.44 -2.80 -4.93
CA SER A 27 -6.59 -3.44 -5.95
C SER A 27 -5.11 -3.46 -5.58
N ASP A 28 -4.60 -2.35 -5.04
CA ASP A 28 -3.23 -2.24 -4.55
C ASP A 28 -3.02 -3.11 -3.30
N ALA A 29 -4.03 -3.17 -2.42
CA ALA A 29 -3.99 -4.00 -1.22
C ALA A 29 -3.88 -5.50 -1.57
N ILE A 30 -4.67 -5.96 -2.55
CA ILE A 30 -4.59 -7.32 -3.09
C ILE A 30 -3.22 -7.56 -3.76
N PHE A 31 -2.75 -6.62 -4.59
CA PHE A 31 -1.45 -6.73 -5.26
C PHE A 31 -0.28 -6.84 -4.28
N LEU A 32 -0.32 -6.08 -3.19
CA LEU A 32 0.70 -6.09 -2.14
C LEU A 32 0.54 -7.25 -1.14
N GLY A 33 -0.41 -8.18 -1.36
CA GLY A 33 -0.65 -9.32 -0.47
C GLY A 33 -1.25 -8.95 0.89
N THR A 34 -1.79 -7.74 1.02
CA THR A 34 -2.36 -7.22 2.29
C THR A 34 -3.84 -7.53 2.46
N ALA A 35 -4.51 -7.84 1.36
CA ALA A 35 -5.86 -8.36 1.31
C ALA A 35 -5.84 -9.68 0.52
N THR A 36 -6.73 -10.61 0.88
CA THR A 36 -6.86 -11.91 0.21
C THR A 36 -7.97 -11.90 -0.84
N ASN A 37 -9.08 -11.20 -0.55
CA ASN A 37 -10.30 -11.23 -1.35
C ASN A 37 -10.82 -9.81 -1.59
N TYR A 38 -11.44 -9.61 -2.74
CA TYR A 38 -12.10 -8.35 -3.09
C TYR A 38 -13.59 -8.58 -3.31
N ILE A 39 -14.42 -7.87 -2.56
CA ILE A 39 -15.89 -7.97 -2.63
C ILE A 39 -16.45 -6.57 -2.88
N LYS A 40 -17.36 -6.44 -3.84
CA LYS A 40 -18.07 -5.18 -4.10
C LYS A 40 -18.95 -4.83 -2.91
N SER A 41 -18.97 -3.55 -2.53
CA SER A 41 -19.78 -3.05 -1.42
C SER A 41 -21.28 -3.33 -1.57
N GLU A 42 -21.77 -3.41 -2.81
CA GLU A 42 -23.16 -3.76 -3.13
C GLU A 42 -23.57 -5.14 -2.60
N ASN A 43 -22.61 -6.08 -2.50
CA ASN A 43 -22.86 -7.44 -2.02
C ASN A 43 -22.68 -7.58 -0.50
N PHE A 44 -22.30 -6.52 0.21
CA PHE A 44 -21.91 -6.61 1.62
C PHE A 44 -23.05 -7.05 2.53
N SER A 45 -24.28 -6.59 2.27
CA SER A 45 -25.45 -7.02 3.05
C SER A 45 -25.73 -8.51 2.87
N ASN A 46 -25.75 -9.00 1.62
CA ASN A 46 -26.01 -10.41 1.33
C ASN A 46 -24.88 -11.31 1.87
N LEU A 47 -23.62 -10.83 1.81
CA LEU A 47 -22.48 -11.52 2.40
C LEU A 47 -22.67 -11.73 3.91
N LEU A 48 -23.10 -10.69 4.63
CA LEU A 48 -23.30 -10.78 6.08
C LEU A 48 -24.46 -11.71 6.45
N GLU A 49 -25.52 -11.74 5.65
CA GLU A 49 -26.64 -12.66 5.83
C GLU A 49 -26.17 -14.11 5.65
N ASP A 50 -25.52 -14.43 4.53
CA ASP A 50 -24.98 -15.77 4.26
C ASP A 50 -23.94 -16.22 5.31
N LEU A 51 -23.09 -15.30 5.80
CA LEU A 51 -22.11 -15.61 6.86
C LEU A 51 -22.74 -15.82 8.25
N SER A 52 -23.98 -15.37 8.45
CA SER A 52 -24.68 -15.52 9.74
C SER A 52 -25.33 -16.90 9.91
N GLU A 53 -25.43 -17.68 8.82
CA GLU A 53 -25.98 -19.03 8.86
C GLU A 53 -24.92 -20.04 9.31
N GLU A 54 -25.16 -20.75 10.43
CA GLU A 54 -24.20 -21.70 11.05
C GLU A 54 -23.77 -22.86 10.13
N GLN A 55 -24.56 -23.18 9.11
CA GLN A 55 -24.29 -24.32 8.22
C GLN A 55 -23.32 -23.98 7.08
N ASN A 56 -23.04 -22.69 6.87
CA ASN A 56 -22.17 -22.23 5.80
C ASN A 56 -20.71 -22.17 6.26
N ASP A 57 -19.78 -22.68 5.43
CA ASP A 57 -18.36 -22.44 5.64
C ASP A 57 -18.04 -20.98 5.25
N PRO A 58 -17.48 -20.16 6.16
CA PRO A 58 -17.10 -18.79 5.85
C PRO A 58 -16.19 -18.65 4.62
N LYS A 59 -15.33 -19.64 4.35
CA LYS A 59 -14.44 -19.62 3.18
C LYS A 59 -15.23 -19.71 1.88
N ASP A 60 -16.16 -20.66 1.79
CA ASP A 60 -16.97 -20.88 0.60
C ASP A 60 -17.84 -19.66 0.29
N ILE A 61 -18.39 -19.03 1.33
CA ILE A 61 -19.16 -17.80 1.20
C ILE A 61 -18.26 -16.63 0.73
N ILE A 62 -17.08 -16.45 1.34
CA ILE A 62 -16.14 -15.39 0.91
C ILE A 62 -15.71 -15.61 -0.55
N GLU A 63 -15.43 -16.85 -0.95
CA GLU A 63 -15.08 -17.19 -2.34
C GLU A 63 -16.25 -16.92 -3.31
N LYS A 64 -17.47 -17.30 -2.94
CA LYS A 64 -18.70 -17.05 -3.72
C LYS A 64 -18.89 -15.56 -4.07
N TYR A 65 -18.61 -14.66 -3.12
CA TYR A 65 -18.77 -13.22 -3.33
C TYR A 65 -17.51 -12.52 -3.83
N SER A 66 -16.38 -13.23 -3.88
CA SER A 66 -15.10 -12.68 -4.34
C SER A 66 -15.15 -12.37 -5.83
N THR A 67 -14.64 -11.20 -6.18
CA THR A 67 -14.51 -10.73 -7.56
C THR A 67 -13.11 -10.20 -7.81
N ASN A 68 -12.71 -10.09 -9.07
CA ASN A 68 -11.44 -9.47 -9.41
C ASN A 68 -11.56 -7.94 -9.31
N PRO A 69 -10.67 -7.26 -8.56
CA PRO A 69 -10.62 -5.81 -8.56
C PRO A 69 -10.10 -5.29 -9.90
N SER A 70 -10.22 -3.98 -10.11
CA SER A 70 -9.53 -3.30 -11.22
C SER A 70 -8.01 -3.44 -11.09
N GLU A 71 -7.28 -3.09 -12.15
CA GLU A 71 -5.81 -3.08 -12.09
C GLU A 71 -5.28 -2.18 -10.95
N SER A 72 -4.18 -2.62 -10.33
CA SER A 72 -3.49 -1.84 -9.29
C SER A 72 -2.71 -0.68 -9.93
N GLU A 73 -2.94 0.53 -9.44
CA GLU A 73 -2.14 1.69 -9.85
C GLU A 73 -0.75 1.63 -9.21
N PHE A 74 -0.64 1.06 -8.01
CA PHE A 74 0.65 0.83 -7.37
C PHE A 74 1.54 -0.12 -8.19
N LYS A 75 0.97 -1.15 -8.82
CA LYS A 75 1.72 -2.07 -9.71
C LYS A 75 2.51 -1.33 -10.79
N LYS A 76 1.95 -0.25 -11.37
CA LYS A 76 2.60 0.55 -12.42
C LYS A 76 3.86 1.28 -11.92
N ILE A 77 3.92 1.58 -10.63
CA ILE A 77 5.03 2.32 -9.99
C ILE A 77 5.88 1.43 -9.07
N SER A 78 5.50 0.16 -8.88
CA SER A 78 6.13 -0.77 -7.93
C SER A 78 7.64 -0.90 -8.13
N GLN A 79 8.09 -1.12 -9.36
CA GLN A 79 9.51 -1.24 -9.70
C GLN A 79 10.28 0.07 -9.45
N PHE A 80 9.64 1.22 -9.70
CA PHE A 80 10.21 2.51 -9.38
C PHE A 80 10.35 2.67 -7.85
N CYS A 81 9.32 2.31 -7.09
CA CYS A 81 9.34 2.37 -5.64
C CYS A 81 10.45 1.48 -5.05
N ASP A 82 10.54 0.24 -5.50
CA ASP A 82 11.56 -0.72 -5.07
C ASP A 82 12.98 -0.20 -5.28
N LYS A 83 13.24 0.50 -6.41
CA LYS A 83 14.56 1.06 -6.70
C LYS A 83 14.87 2.29 -5.85
N ILE A 84 13.91 3.20 -5.70
CA ILE A 84 14.16 4.55 -5.16
C ILE A 84 14.09 4.60 -3.64
N PHE A 85 13.21 3.79 -3.04
CA PHE A 85 12.96 3.80 -1.60
C PHE A 85 13.82 2.81 -0.82
N LYS A 86 14.74 2.08 -1.50
CA LYS A 86 15.84 1.34 -0.87
C LYS A 86 16.87 2.33 -0.29
N GLY A 87 16.59 2.81 0.92
CA GLY A 87 17.48 3.71 1.65
C GLY A 87 17.17 3.67 3.13
N ASN A 88 18.20 3.80 3.97
CA ASN A 88 18.06 3.76 5.42
C ASN A 88 17.75 5.14 6.01
N THR A 89 17.88 6.20 5.19
CA THR A 89 17.62 7.58 5.60
C THR A 89 16.69 8.30 4.63
N VAL A 90 15.96 9.31 5.14
CA VAL A 90 15.09 10.16 4.30
C VAL A 90 15.94 10.96 3.31
N GLU A 91 17.15 11.35 3.72
CA GLU A 91 18.12 12.06 2.91
C GLU A 91 18.56 11.25 1.68
N GLU A 92 18.91 9.97 1.85
CA GLU A 92 19.24 9.06 0.74
C GLU A 92 18.07 8.92 -0.25
N ILE A 93 16.86 8.73 0.26
CA ILE A 93 15.66 8.59 -0.59
C ILE A 93 15.39 9.89 -1.37
N VAL A 94 15.56 11.06 -0.73
CA VAL A 94 15.42 12.36 -1.40
C VAL A 94 16.51 12.57 -2.46
N GLU A 95 17.73 12.11 -2.21
CA GLU A 95 18.82 12.17 -3.19
C GLU A 95 18.56 11.24 -4.38
N ASN A 96 18.13 10.00 -4.15
CA ASN A 96 17.71 9.06 -5.20
C ASN A 96 16.61 9.65 -6.09
N LEU A 97 15.59 10.28 -5.48
CA LEU A 97 14.53 10.97 -6.21
C LEU A 97 15.05 12.15 -7.06
N LYS A 98 16.05 12.89 -6.57
CA LYS A 98 16.66 13.99 -7.35
C LYS A 98 17.48 13.45 -8.52
N ASN A 99 18.21 12.36 -8.33
CA ASN A 99 19.07 11.75 -9.35
C ASN A 99 18.27 11.11 -10.48
N GLU A 100 17.15 10.45 -10.17
CA GLU A 100 16.27 9.84 -11.17
C GLU A 100 15.54 10.91 -12.03
N ASN A 101 15.26 12.09 -11.46
CA ASN A 101 14.76 13.30 -12.15
C ASN A 101 13.54 13.11 -13.08
N SER A 102 12.74 12.07 -12.87
CA SER A 102 11.49 11.83 -13.62
C SER A 102 10.35 12.72 -13.13
N ASP A 103 9.29 12.88 -13.94
CA ASP A 103 8.10 13.65 -13.53
C ASP A 103 7.45 13.08 -12.27
N LEU A 104 7.46 11.75 -12.15
CA LEU A 104 7.00 11.04 -10.98
C LEU A 104 7.88 11.33 -9.75
N SER A 105 9.21 11.35 -9.92
CA SER A 105 10.15 11.69 -8.85
C SER A 105 9.93 13.12 -8.33
N LYS A 106 9.74 14.09 -9.24
CA LYS A 106 9.47 15.49 -8.89
C LYS A 106 8.17 15.63 -8.10
N LYS A 107 7.11 14.91 -8.50
CA LYS A 107 5.81 14.91 -7.82
C LYS A 107 5.88 14.27 -6.42
N ILE A 108 6.61 13.18 -6.28
CA ILE A 108 6.84 12.55 -4.97
C ILE A 108 7.65 13.48 -4.06
N LEU A 109 8.71 14.07 -4.60
CA LEU A 109 9.60 14.95 -3.85
C LEU A 109 8.88 16.23 -3.38
N SER A 110 7.97 16.79 -4.18
CA SER A 110 7.14 17.91 -3.73
C SER A 110 6.19 17.51 -2.61
N THR A 111 5.64 16.29 -2.66
CA THR A 111 4.76 15.73 -1.62
C THR A 111 5.53 15.51 -0.30
N ILE A 112 6.72 14.94 -0.36
CA ILE A 112 7.57 14.73 0.82
C ILE A 112 7.96 16.07 1.46
N LYS A 113 8.30 17.09 0.65
CA LYS A 113 8.66 18.44 1.12
C LYS A 113 7.53 19.17 1.84
N GLN A 114 6.28 18.83 1.58
CA GLN A 114 5.13 19.43 2.27
C GLN A 114 4.93 18.87 3.69
N LYS A 115 5.63 17.80 4.06
CA LYS A 115 5.52 17.15 5.36
C LYS A 115 6.62 17.57 6.32
N SER A 116 6.34 17.42 7.62
CA SER A 116 7.32 17.70 8.69
C SER A 116 8.54 16.78 8.58
N PRO A 117 9.77 17.34 8.49
CA PRO A 117 11.00 16.56 8.44
C PRO A 117 11.17 15.61 9.63
N THR A 118 10.75 16.05 10.82
CA THR A 118 10.80 15.26 12.05
C THR A 118 9.87 14.05 11.97
N SER A 119 8.64 14.25 11.48
CA SER A 119 7.67 13.16 11.32
C SER A 119 8.15 12.12 10.30
N LEU A 120 8.81 12.55 9.21
CA LEU A 120 9.36 11.65 8.19
C LEU A 120 10.48 10.76 8.76
N LYS A 121 11.41 11.34 9.52
CA LYS A 121 12.49 10.58 10.17
C LYS A 121 11.97 9.57 11.19
N VAL A 122 10.98 9.96 11.98
CA VAL A 122 10.32 9.05 12.93
C VAL A 122 9.61 7.92 12.19
N ALA A 123 8.89 8.23 11.11
CA ALA A 123 8.19 7.22 10.31
C ALA A 123 9.17 6.19 9.72
N LEU A 124 10.29 6.64 9.16
CA LEU A 124 11.32 5.73 8.63
C LEU A 124 11.96 4.88 9.73
N LYS A 125 12.25 5.47 10.90
CA LYS A 125 12.80 4.74 12.05
C LYS A 125 11.85 3.70 12.64
N VAL A 126 10.54 3.84 12.42
CA VAL A 126 9.55 2.84 12.84
C VAL A 126 9.46 1.67 11.85
N LEU A 127 10.02 1.84 10.64
CA LEU A 127 10.01 0.82 9.58
C LEU A 127 11.30 -0.02 9.50
N GLY A 128 12.43 0.51 9.99
CA GLY A 128 13.71 -0.21 10.10
C GLY A 128 13.95 -0.77 11.49
#